data_AF-A0A2N9JAR8-F1
#
_entry.id   AF-A0A2N9JAR8-F1
#
_cell.length_a   1.000
_cell.length_b   1.000
_cell.length_c   1.000
_cell.angle_alpha   90.00
_cell.angle_beta   90.00
_cell.angle_gamma   90.00
#
_symmetry.space_group_name_H-M   'P 1'
#
loop_
_entity.id
_entity.type
_entity.pdbx_description
1 polymer ?
#
loop_
_entity_poly.entity_id
_entity_poly.type
_entity_poly.pdbx_seq_one_letter_code
_entity_poly.pdbx_strand_id
1 'polypeptide(L)'
;MTMQEWGSDLAKERTVNSATVKYTEFLLATASGKVEGVKGPGKLATPFEKTKVAAYTLAAVTPCMRLYAYLGKEFKELLDLHEGSHPYKKWIENYSSEGFQESAVQTEDLLDKLSVSLTGEELDVIEKLYHQAMKLEIEFFSAQPVVQPTVVPLTKEHNPAEDRLIIFSDFDLTCTVVDSSAILAEIAIVTAPKSDQNQSENQLARMSSADLRNTWGLLSGQYTEEYEQCIESIMPSEKVDVFKYEDLRKALEQLSNFEKRANGRVIESGVLKGIILEDIKRAGERLILQDGCTTFFQNIVKNVNLNANVHVLSYCWCGDLIRSAFSSGMSLPIRMVECDILSLFIDSSLGLKLYALTYQNGGM
;
A
#
# COMPACT_ATOMS: atom_id res chain seq x y z
N MET A 1 19.45 -14.52 7.10
CA MET A 1 18.56 -13.85 8.08
C MET A 1 17.99 -14.93 8.98
N THR A 2 18.40 -15.02 10.24
CA THR A 2 17.74 -15.93 11.18
C THR A 2 16.58 -15.15 11.80
N MET A 3 15.40 -15.77 11.90
CA MET A 3 14.21 -15.17 12.53
C MET A 3 14.48 -14.69 13.98
N GLN A 4 15.57 -15.14 14.59
CA GLN A 4 16.09 -14.69 15.89
C GLN A 4 16.52 -13.23 15.91
N GLU A 5 17.08 -12.67 14.82
CA GLU A 5 17.59 -11.29 14.82
C GLU A 5 16.47 -10.25 14.97
N TRP A 6 15.22 -10.62 14.68
CA TRP A 6 14.05 -9.73 14.72
C TRP A 6 13.14 -9.99 15.93
N GLY A 7 13.61 -10.75 16.93
CA GLY A 7 12.86 -11.00 18.18
C GLY A 7 11.51 -11.71 17.97
N SER A 8 11.34 -12.40 16.84
CA SER A 8 10.08 -13.06 16.48
C SER A 8 9.89 -14.35 17.29
N ASP A 9 8.95 -14.32 18.23
CA ASP A 9 8.47 -15.52 18.91
C ASP A 9 7.67 -16.40 17.94
N LEU A 10 8.27 -17.51 17.52
CA LEU A 10 7.70 -18.49 16.57
C LEU A 10 6.43 -19.19 17.11
N ALA A 11 6.13 -19.02 18.40
CA ALA A 11 5.00 -19.66 19.07
C ALA A 11 3.64 -19.01 18.80
N LYS A 12 3.59 -17.80 18.21
CA LYS A 12 2.32 -17.16 17.85
C LYS A 12 1.93 -17.53 16.43
N GLU A 13 0.98 -18.45 16.31
CA GLU A 13 0.29 -18.80 15.07
C GLU A 13 -0.29 -17.52 14.44
N ARG A 14 0.36 -17.02 13.38
CA ARG A 14 -0.10 -15.83 12.66
C ARG A 14 -0.98 -16.27 11.51
N THR A 15 -2.16 -15.67 11.39
CA THR A 15 -3.01 -15.82 10.21
C THR A 15 -2.21 -15.44 8.96
N VAL A 16 -2.05 -16.39 8.03
CA VAL A 16 -1.35 -16.18 6.77
C VAL A 16 -2.09 -15.13 5.95
N ASN A 17 -1.37 -14.18 5.36
CA ASN A 17 -1.98 -13.14 4.55
C ASN A 17 -2.69 -13.75 3.33
N SER A 18 -3.89 -13.25 3.00
CA SER A 18 -4.66 -13.68 1.83
C SER A 18 -3.86 -13.67 0.51
N ALA A 19 -2.96 -12.70 0.30
CA ALA A 19 -2.09 -12.65 -0.89
C ALA A 19 -1.10 -13.83 -0.92
N THR A 20 -0.53 -14.18 0.24
CA THR A 20 0.33 -15.36 0.39
C THR A 20 -0.45 -16.65 0.11
N VAL A 21 -1.68 -16.76 0.61
CA VAL A 21 -2.56 -17.91 0.33
C VAL A 21 -2.84 -18.02 -1.17
N LYS A 22 -3.31 -16.94 -1.80
CA LYS A 22 -3.62 -16.91 -3.24
C LYS A 22 -2.43 -17.33 -4.10
N TYR A 23 -1.26 -16.79 -3.81
CA TYR A 23 -0.07 -17.12 -4.60
C TYR A 23 0.36 -18.58 -4.39
N THR A 24 0.30 -19.08 -3.15
CA THR A 24 0.58 -20.49 -2.85
C THR A 24 -0.40 -21.42 -3.55
N GLU A 25 -1.70 -21.10 -3.53
CA GLU A 25 -2.73 -21.87 -4.21
C GLU A 25 -2.54 -21.89 -5.72
N PHE A 26 -2.17 -20.76 -6.33
CA PHE A 26 -1.84 -20.67 -7.75
C PHE A 26 -0.65 -21.58 -8.12
N LEU A 27 0.43 -21.55 -7.34
CA LEU A 27 1.60 -22.41 -7.56
C LEU A 27 1.25 -23.90 -7.43
N LEU A 28 0.49 -24.26 -6.38
CA LEU A 28 0.06 -25.65 -6.15
C LEU A 28 -0.91 -26.15 -7.23
N ALA A 29 -1.85 -25.30 -7.67
CA ALA A 29 -2.75 -25.61 -8.76
C ALA A 29 -1.98 -25.89 -10.05
N THR A 30 -1.00 -25.03 -10.37
CA THR A 30 -0.12 -25.18 -11.54
C THR A 30 0.67 -26.49 -11.48
N ALA A 31 1.34 -26.75 -10.34
CA ALA A 31 2.12 -27.97 -10.13
C ALA A 31 1.28 -29.25 -10.17
N SER A 32 0.00 -29.17 -9.80
CA SER A 32 -0.95 -30.30 -9.89
C SER A 32 -1.52 -30.53 -11.29
N GLY A 33 -1.17 -29.68 -12.26
CA GLY A 33 -1.68 -29.75 -13.64
C GLY A 33 -3.09 -29.21 -13.82
N LYS A 34 -3.60 -28.38 -12.90
CA LYS A 34 -4.87 -27.65 -13.06
C LYS A 34 -4.66 -26.40 -13.91
N VAL A 35 -4.18 -26.59 -15.13
CA VAL A 35 -3.83 -25.53 -16.08
C VAL A 35 -4.43 -25.89 -17.44
N GLU A 36 -4.77 -24.87 -18.23
CA GLU A 36 -5.26 -25.03 -19.59
C GLU A 36 -4.37 -25.97 -20.42
N GLY A 37 -4.99 -26.90 -21.14
CA GLY A 37 -4.26 -27.86 -21.99
C GLY A 37 -3.57 -29.02 -21.25
N VAL A 38 -3.76 -29.19 -19.94
CA VAL A 38 -3.26 -30.32 -19.15
C VAL A 38 -4.41 -31.17 -18.61
N LYS A 39 -4.29 -32.50 -18.69
CA LYS A 39 -5.24 -33.42 -18.03
C LYS A 39 -4.98 -33.38 -16.51
N GLY A 40 -6.02 -33.07 -15.73
CA GLY A 40 -5.92 -32.84 -14.29
C GLY A 40 -5.23 -33.94 -13.46
N PRO A 41 -4.98 -33.67 -12.17
CA PRO A 41 -4.13 -34.50 -11.32
C PRO A 41 -4.60 -35.97 -11.29
N GLY A 42 -3.65 -36.90 -11.51
CA GLY A 42 -3.91 -38.35 -11.58
C GLY A 42 -4.18 -38.92 -12.98
N LYS A 43 -4.25 -38.08 -14.03
CA LYS A 43 -4.43 -38.50 -15.44
C LYS A 43 -3.25 -38.21 -16.37
N LEU A 44 -2.10 -37.80 -15.81
CA LEU A 44 -0.85 -37.58 -16.54
C LEU A 44 -0.25 -38.93 -16.95
N ALA A 45 -0.66 -39.44 -18.10
CA ALA A 45 -0.36 -40.79 -18.55
C ALA A 45 0.98 -40.86 -19.29
N THR A 46 1.42 -39.77 -19.92
CA THR A 46 2.59 -39.76 -20.80
C THR A 46 3.77 -38.97 -20.22
N PRO A 47 5.03 -39.33 -20.56
CA PRO A 47 6.20 -38.52 -20.23
C PRO A 47 6.09 -37.08 -20.75
N PHE A 48 5.50 -36.89 -21.92
CA PHE A 48 5.27 -35.56 -22.51
C PHE A 48 4.36 -34.68 -21.66
N GLU A 49 3.21 -35.22 -21.19
CA GLU A 49 2.31 -34.48 -20.29
C GLU A 49 3.00 -34.10 -18.98
N LYS A 50 3.92 -34.94 -18.47
CA LYS A 50 4.72 -34.62 -17.28
C LYS A 50 5.73 -33.49 -17.54
N THR A 51 6.42 -33.53 -18.68
CA THR A 51 7.33 -32.45 -19.10
C THR A 51 6.59 -31.12 -19.26
N LYS A 52 5.38 -31.15 -19.84
CA LYS A 52 4.52 -29.97 -19.99
C LYS A 52 4.16 -29.35 -18.64
N VAL A 53 3.73 -30.16 -17.67
CA VAL A 53 3.44 -29.68 -16.30
C VAL A 53 4.68 -29.11 -15.63
N ALA A 54 5.85 -29.72 -15.84
CA ALA A 54 7.11 -29.20 -15.31
C ALA A 54 7.45 -27.82 -15.93
N ALA A 55 7.27 -27.64 -17.24
CA ALA A 55 7.45 -26.35 -17.91
C ALA A 55 6.50 -25.29 -17.35
N TYR A 56 5.22 -25.63 -17.18
CA TYR A 56 4.21 -24.72 -16.62
C TYR A 56 4.50 -24.36 -15.16
N THR A 57 4.97 -25.32 -14.36
CA THR A 57 5.38 -25.07 -12.98
C THR A 57 6.58 -24.13 -12.93
N LEU A 58 7.59 -24.35 -13.78
CA LEU A 58 8.72 -23.43 -13.87
C LEU A 58 8.28 -22.04 -14.33
N ALA A 59 7.39 -21.92 -15.32
CA ALA A 59 6.86 -20.62 -15.75
C ALA A 59 6.22 -19.83 -14.61
N ALA A 60 5.56 -20.52 -13.67
CA ALA A 60 4.95 -19.90 -12.50
C ALA A 60 5.94 -19.57 -11.37
N VAL A 61 7.08 -20.28 -11.28
CA VAL A 61 8.10 -20.08 -10.23
C VAL A 61 9.20 -19.11 -10.68
N THR A 62 9.56 -19.09 -11.96
CA THR A 62 10.64 -18.24 -12.50
C THR A 62 10.50 -16.76 -12.15
N PRO A 63 9.29 -16.13 -12.18
CA PRO A 63 9.11 -14.74 -11.77
C PRO A 63 9.63 -14.43 -10.37
N CYS A 64 9.45 -15.33 -9.39
CA CYS A 64 9.92 -15.08 -8.02
C CYS A 64 11.44 -15.01 -7.97
N MET A 65 12.11 -15.98 -8.59
CA MET A 65 13.57 -16.06 -8.63
C MET A 65 14.17 -14.85 -9.33
N ARG A 66 13.62 -14.49 -10.50
CA ARG A 66 14.10 -13.34 -11.27
C ARG A 66 13.86 -12.02 -10.55
N LEU A 67 12.67 -11.82 -9.98
CA LEU A 67 12.33 -10.57 -9.29
C LEU A 67 13.23 -10.34 -8.07
N TYR A 68 13.40 -11.35 -7.22
CA TYR A 68 14.27 -11.24 -6.04
C TYR A 68 15.73 -11.01 -6.44
N ALA A 69 16.21 -11.66 -7.50
CA ALA A 69 17.55 -11.42 -8.03
C ALA A 69 17.72 -9.98 -8.53
N TYR A 70 16.73 -9.44 -9.25
CA TYR A 70 16.72 -8.05 -9.70
C TYR A 70 16.74 -7.07 -8.52
N LEU A 71 15.77 -7.20 -7.60
CA LEU A 71 15.66 -6.32 -6.43
C LEU A 71 16.93 -6.35 -5.56
N GLY A 72 17.54 -7.52 -5.38
CA GLY A 72 18.79 -7.66 -4.66
C GLY A 72 19.91 -6.79 -5.24
N LYS A 73 20.08 -6.80 -6.58
CA LYS A 73 21.09 -5.99 -7.27
C LYS A 73 20.81 -4.49 -7.12
N GLU A 74 19.60 -4.06 -7.43
CA GLU A 74 19.19 -2.65 -7.32
C GLU A 74 19.42 -2.12 -5.90
N PHE A 75 19.03 -2.89 -4.87
CA PHE A 75 19.22 -2.47 -3.48
C PHE A 75 20.68 -2.52 -3.02
N LYS A 76 21.52 -3.37 -3.61
CA LYS A 76 22.95 -3.42 -3.29
C LYS A 76 23.64 -2.13 -3.74
N GLU A 77 23.32 -1.65 -4.94
CA GLU A 77 23.84 -0.38 -5.45
C GLU A 77 23.48 0.80 -4.53
N LEU A 78 22.28 0.78 -3.95
CA LEU A 78 21.83 1.79 -2.98
C LEU A 78 22.49 1.65 -1.60
N LEU A 79 22.78 0.43 -1.15
CA LEU A 79 23.46 0.18 0.14
C LEU A 79 24.88 0.73 0.15
N ASP A 80 25.61 0.59 -0.97
CA ASP A 80 27.01 1.02 -1.08
C ASP A 80 27.17 2.55 -0.97
N LEU A 81 26.07 3.31 -1.10
CA LEU A 81 26.02 4.77 -0.93
C LEU A 81 25.91 5.21 0.54
N HIS A 82 25.56 4.31 1.46
CA HIS A 82 25.32 4.66 2.87
C HIS A 82 26.32 3.94 3.80
N GLU A 83 27.19 4.70 4.46
CA GLU A 83 28.10 4.19 5.49
C GLU A 83 27.32 3.82 6.77
N GLY A 84 26.89 2.55 6.88
CA GLY A 84 26.25 2.03 8.09
C GLY A 84 25.81 0.57 7.99
N SER A 85 25.62 -0.09 9.14
CA SER A 85 25.05 -1.45 9.20
C SER A 85 23.52 -1.39 9.04
N HIS A 86 23.05 -1.39 7.79
CA HIS A 86 21.62 -1.37 7.48
C HIS A 86 20.92 -2.65 7.97
N PRO A 87 19.73 -2.58 8.60
CA PRO A 87 19.04 -3.74 9.17
C PRO A 87 18.66 -4.81 8.14
N TYR A 88 18.52 -4.44 6.86
CA TYR A 88 18.21 -5.35 5.75
C TYR A 88 19.44 -5.80 4.97
N LYS A 89 20.67 -5.39 5.36
CA LYS A 89 21.91 -5.67 4.64
C LYS A 89 22.06 -7.15 4.28
N LYS A 90 21.87 -8.06 5.24
CA LYS A 90 21.98 -9.51 5.01
C LYS A 90 20.95 -10.05 4.01
N TRP A 91 19.74 -9.49 4.01
CA TRP A 91 18.70 -9.88 3.04
C TRP A 91 19.11 -9.45 1.63
N ILE A 92 19.58 -8.22 1.48
CA ILE A 92 20.04 -7.67 0.20
C ILE A 92 21.27 -8.42 -0.30
N GLU A 93 22.27 -8.66 0.56
CA GLU A 93 23.46 -9.46 0.23
C GLU A 93 23.11 -10.88 -0.23
N ASN A 94 22.10 -11.52 0.38
CA ASN A 94 21.68 -12.86 -0.01
C ASN A 94 21.12 -12.89 -1.44
N TYR A 95 20.18 -11.99 -1.75
CA TYR A 95 19.53 -11.98 -3.08
C TYR A 95 20.39 -11.34 -4.18
N SER A 96 21.37 -10.51 -3.81
CA SER A 96 22.40 -9.99 -4.72
C SER A 96 23.62 -10.89 -4.89
N SER A 97 23.72 -11.99 -4.11
CA SER A 97 24.85 -12.92 -4.18
C SER A 97 24.94 -13.61 -5.53
N GLU A 98 26.16 -13.88 -6.00
CA GLU A 98 26.39 -14.60 -7.26
C GLU A 98 25.62 -15.94 -7.29
N GLY A 99 25.63 -16.70 -6.19
CA GLY A 99 24.91 -17.97 -6.10
C GLY A 99 23.38 -17.85 -6.29
N PHE A 100 22.76 -16.79 -5.77
CA PHE A 100 21.32 -16.56 -5.99
C PHE A 100 21.05 -16.12 -7.44
N GLN A 101 21.92 -15.26 -7.99
CA GLN A 101 21.81 -14.81 -9.38
C GLN A 101 21.95 -15.96 -10.36
N GLU A 102 22.92 -16.85 -10.15
CA GLU A 102 23.10 -18.07 -10.93
C GLU A 102 21.89 -18.98 -10.82
N SER A 103 21.30 -19.13 -9.62
CA SER A 103 20.08 -19.93 -9.42
C SER A 103 18.89 -19.38 -10.21
N ALA A 104 18.74 -18.05 -10.29
CA ALA A 104 17.69 -17.42 -11.09
C ALA A 104 17.89 -17.70 -12.59
N VAL A 105 19.12 -17.53 -13.10
CA VAL A 105 19.46 -17.84 -14.50
C VAL A 105 19.26 -19.33 -14.81
N GLN A 106 19.68 -20.22 -13.92
CA GLN A 106 19.49 -21.67 -14.09
C GLN A 106 18.01 -22.06 -14.17
N THR A 107 17.15 -21.37 -13.42
CA THR A 107 15.69 -21.60 -13.46
C THR A 107 15.11 -21.19 -14.81
N GLU A 108 15.59 -20.09 -15.39
CA GLU A 108 15.19 -19.61 -16.72
C GLU A 108 15.71 -20.53 -17.83
N ASP A 109 16.99 -20.90 -17.78
CA ASP A 109 17.60 -21.84 -18.73
C ASP A 109 16.84 -23.18 -18.74
N LEU A 110 16.37 -23.64 -17.57
CA LEU A 110 15.58 -24.86 -17.48
C LEU A 110 14.19 -24.68 -18.09
N LEU A 111 13.53 -23.54 -17.84
CA LEU A 111 12.26 -23.19 -18.48
C LEU A 111 12.38 -23.16 -20.00
N ASP A 112 13.42 -22.53 -20.53
CA ASP A 112 13.71 -22.46 -21.97
C ASP A 112 13.88 -23.87 -22.56
N LYS A 113 14.69 -24.71 -21.91
CA LYS A 113 14.92 -26.10 -22.35
C LYS A 113 13.64 -26.93 -22.39
N LEU A 114 12.76 -26.79 -21.38
CA LEU A 114 11.49 -27.51 -21.34
C LEU A 114 10.46 -26.96 -22.34
N SER A 115 10.63 -25.71 -22.78
CA SER A 115 9.71 -25.05 -23.71
C SER A 115 10.00 -25.36 -25.18
N VAL A 116 11.19 -25.88 -25.53
CA VAL A 116 11.58 -26.19 -26.93
C VAL A 116 10.61 -27.12 -27.66
N SER A 117 10.01 -28.07 -26.94
CA SER A 117 9.10 -29.08 -27.52
C SER A 117 7.62 -28.68 -27.47
N LEU A 118 7.31 -27.48 -26.96
CA LEU A 118 5.95 -26.97 -26.85
C LEU A 118 5.49 -26.32 -28.15
N THR A 119 4.19 -26.41 -28.41
CA THR A 119 3.52 -25.72 -29.50
C THR A 119 3.30 -24.23 -29.18
N GLY A 120 2.96 -23.41 -30.19
CA GLY A 120 2.69 -21.98 -29.98
C GLY A 120 1.60 -21.72 -28.94
N GLU A 121 0.48 -22.46 -28.99
CA GLU A 121 -0.60 -22.35 -27.99
C GLU A 121 -0.12 -22.71 -26.57
N GLU A 122 0.83 -23.65 -26.45
CA GLU A 122 1.38 -24.05 -25.16
C GLU A 122 2.38 -23.04 -24.61
N LEU A 123 3.09 -22.32 -25.49
CA LEU A 123 3.95 -21.18 -25.14
C LEU A 123 3.11 -19.98 -24.68
N ASP A 124 1.94 -19.73 -25.28
CA ASP A 124 1.01 -18.70 -24.81
C ASP A 124 0.55 -18.96 -23.36
N VAL A 125 0.41 -20.24 -22.97
CA VAL A 125 0.12 -20.62 -21.57
C VAL A 125 1.30 -20.33 -20.66
N ILE A 126 2.55 -20.59 -21.09
CA ILE A 126 3.77 -20.23 -20.35
C ILE A 126 3.77 -18.72 -20.06
N GLU A 127 3.53 -17.91 -21.08
CA GLU A 127 3.49 -16.46 -20.97
C GLU A 127 2.41 -15.98 -19.97
N LYS A 128 1.20 -16.54 -20.06
CA LYS A 128 0.10 -16.22 -19.13
C LYS A 128 0.45 -16.56 -17.68
N LEU A 129 1.05 -17.74 -17.45
CA LEU A 129 1.46 -18.18 -16.11
C LEU A 129 2.54 -17.27 -15.53
N TYR A 130 3.54 -16.92 -16.33
CA TYR A 130 4.60 -16.00 -15.91
C TYR A 130 4.04 -14.63 -15.52
N HIS A 131 3.19 -14.05 -16.37
CA HIS A 131 2.54 -12.77 -16.09
C HIS A 131 1.67 -12.82 -14.83
N GLN A 132 0.92 -13.90 -14.63
CA GLN A 132 0.06 -14.06 -13.46
C GLN A 132 0.89 -14.18 -12.18
N ALA A 133 1.97 -14.97 -12.20
CA ALA A 133 2.91 -15.07 -11.08
C ALA A 133 3.53 -13.71 -10.73
N MET A 134 3.97 -12.92 -11.73
CA MET A 134 4.51 -11.58 -11.48
C MET A 134 3.49 -10.63 -10.85
N LYS A 135 2.21 -10.69 -11.25
CA LYS A 135 1.14 -9.92 -10.60
C LYS A 135 0.93 -10.34 -9.15
N LEU A 136 0.93 -11.65 -8.89
CA LEU A 136 0.77 -12.20 -7.54
C LEU A 136 1.95 -11.85 -6.62
N GLU A 137 3.17 -11.76 -7.15
CA GLU A 137 4.34 -11.22 -6.43
C GLU A 137 4.14 -9.76 -6.00
N ILE A 138 3.65 -8.91 -6.91
CA ILE A 138 3.35 -7.50 -6.60
C ILE A 138 2.28 -7.42 -5.51
N GLU A 139 1.22 -8.23 -5.61
CA GLU A 139 0.20 -8.33 -4.56
C GLU A 139 0.78 -8.82 -3.24
N PHE A 140 1.68 -9.80 -3.28
CA PHE A 140 2.37 -10.33 -2.10
C PHE A 140 3.18 -9.25 -1.38
N PHE A 141 4.00 -8.48 -2.10
CA PHE A 141 4.77 -7.36 -1.54
C PHE A 141 3.86 -6.26 -1.01
N SER A 142 2.83 -5.88 -1.77
CA SER A 142 1.87 -4.83 -1.39
C SER A 142 1.08 -5.18 -0.13
N ALA A 143 0.85 -6.47 0.10
CA ALA A 143 0.12 -6.96 1.26
C ALA A 143 1.01 -7.11 2.52
N GLN A 144 2.34 -6.98 2.41
CA GLN A 144 3.23 -7.08 3.57
C GLN A 144 3.12 -5.84 4.45
N PRO A 145 2.92 -6.00 5.77
CA PRO A 145 2.99 -4.88 6.70
C PRO A 145 4.36 -4.21 6.63
N VAL A 146 4.39 -2.93 6.28
CA VAL A 146 5.56 -2.09 6.58
C VAL A 146 5.50 -1.81 8.08
N VAL A 147 6.14 -2.66 8.89
CA VAL A 147 6.25 -2.49 10.36
C VAL A 147 7.42 -1.56 10.69
N GLN A 148 7.59 -0.48 9.93
CA GLN A 148 8.44 0.61 10.39
C GLN A 148 7.53 1.58 11.15
N PRO A 149 7.92 2.00 12.37
CA PRO A 149 7.45 3.27 12.87
C PRO A 149 7.88 4.30 11.83
N THR A 150 6.98 4.76 10.98
CA THR A 150 7.26 5.88 10.08
C THR A 150 7.24 7.18 10.90
N VAL A 151 8.05 7.23 11.95
CA VAL A 151 8.75 8.46 12.30
C VAL A 151 10.05 8.40 11.53
N VAL A 152 9.97 8.45 10.20
CA VAL A 152 11.06 9.07 9.46
C VAL A 152 11.01 10.50 9.99
N PRO A 153 12.06 11.04 10.65
CA PRO A 153 12.16 12.48 10.73
C PRO A 153 12.00 12.91 9.29
N LEU A 154 10.95 13.66 8.98
CA LEU A 154 10.66 14.16 7.63
C LEU A 154 11.86 14.89 6.97
N THR A 155 12.90 15.12 7.76
CA THR A 155 14.19 15.69 7.45
C THR A 155 15.31 14.67 7.14
N LYS A 156 15.11 13.35 7.23
CA LYS A 156 16.17 12.36 6.92
C LYS A 156 16.49 12.27 5.43
N GLU A 157 15.56 12.66 4.57
CA GLU A 157 15.79 12.84 3.14
C GLU A 157 16.30 14.24 2.79
N HIS A 158 16.46 15.13 3.77
CA HIS A 158 17.05 16.44 3.52
C HIS A 158 18.52 16.25 3.18
N ASN A 159 18.91 16.63 1.97
CA ASN A 159 20.30 16.83 1.63
C ASN A 159 20.61 18.34 1.73
N PRO A 160 21.22 18.85 2.82
CA PRO A 160 21.44 20.29 2.99
C PRO A 160 22.34 20.90 1.90
N ALA A 161 23.11 20.09 1.17
CA ALA A 161 23.93 20.53 0.06
C ALA A 161 23.12 20.76 -1.23
N GLU A 162 21.96 20.10 -1.37
CA GLU A 162 21.12 20.18 -2.56
C GLU A 162 19.81 20.93 -2.25
N ASP A 163 19.10 20.54 -1.21
CA ASP A 163 17.78 21.03 -0.86
C ASP A 163 17.86 22.34 -0.07
N ARG A 164 17.57 23.46 -0.73
CA ARG A 164 17.64 24.78 -0.09
C ARG A 164 16.39 25.11 0.73
N LEU A 165 15.27 24.44 0.46
CA LEU A 165 14.01 24.66 1.14
C LEU A 165 13.18 23.37 1.17
N ILE A 166 12.67 23.04 2.36
CA ILE A 166 11.66 21.98 2.54
C ILE A 166 10.35 22.62 2.96
N ILE A 167 9.27 22.25 2.28
CA ILE A 167 7.93 22.73 2.59
C ILE A 167 7.06 21.57 3.03
N PHE A 168 6.50 21.69 4.22
CA PHE A 168 5.46 20.81 4.74
C PHE A 168 4.14 21.54 4.68
N SER A 169 3.12 20.90 4.10
CA SER A 169 1.77 21.45 4.05
C SER A 169 0.79 20.40 4.50
N ASP A 170 -0.08 20.76 5.45
CA ASP A 170 -1.26 19.96 5.77
C ASP A 170 -2.27 20.09 4.62
N PHE A 171 -2.66 18.98 3.98
CA PHE A 171 -3.53 19.04 2.81
C PHE A 171 -4.94 19.52 3.17
N ASP A 172 -5.56 18.92 4.19
CA ASP A 172 -6.96 19.17 4.52
C ASP A 172 -7.15 20.59 5.06
N LEU A 173 -6.30 21.02 5.99
CA LEU A 173 -6.36 22.35 6.60
C LEU A 173 -5.89 23.47 5.67
N THR A 174 -4.91 23.21 4.81
CA THR A 174 -4.24 24.28 4.04
C THR A 174 -4.69 24.32 2.58
N CYS A 175 -4.96 23.16 1.98
CA CYS A 175 -5.19 23.05 0.54
C CYS A 175 -6.65 22.84 0.18
N THR A 176 -7.41 22.07 0.95
CA THR A 176 -8.80 21.73 0.60
C THR A 176 -9.82 22.72 1.18
N VAL A 177 -10.94 22.87 0.48
CA VAL A 177 -12.12 23.60 0.98
C VAL A 177 -13.06 22.66 1.76
N VAL A 178 -13.04 21.37 1.40
CA VAL A 178 -13.87 20.32 1.97
C VAL A 178 -12.96 19.20 2.43
N ASP A 179 -13.22 18.69 3.63
CA ASP A 179 -12.50 17.57 4.22
C ASP A 179 -12.41 16.38 3.25
N SER A 180 -11.19 15.85 3.08
CA SER A 180 -10.94 14.76 2.14
C SER A 180 -11.64 13.45 2.51
N SER A 181 -11.90 13.19 3.78
CA SER A 181 -12.64 12.01 4.23
C SER A 181 -14.11 12.11 3.82
N ALA A 182 -14.69 13.31 3.88
CA ALA A 182 -16.04 13.57 3.37
C ALA A 182 -16.13 13.36 1.84
N ILE A 183 -15.07 13.70 1.10
CA ILE A 183 -14.99 13.44 -0.34
C ILE A 183 -14.99 11.93 -0.62
N LEU A 184 -14.19 11.15 0.13
CA LEU A 184 -14.18 9.69 -0.02
C LEU A 184 -15.55 9.07 0.29
N ALA A 185 -16.23 9.55 1.34
CA ALA A 185 -17.58 9.11 1.67
C ALA A 185 -18.57 9.46 0.55
N GLU A 186 -18.49 10.66 -0.04
CA GLU A 186 -19.37 11.05 -1.14
C GLU A 186 -19.14 10.20 -2.39
N ILE A 187 -17.89 9.83 -2.70
CA ILE A 187 -17.60 8.87 -3.77
C ILE A 187 -18.30 7.54 -3.51
N ALA A 188 -18.23 7.02 -2.28
CA ALA A 188 -18.93 5.78 -1.92
C ALA A 188 -20.44 5.90 -2.11
N ILE A 189 -21.04 7.02 -1.67
CA ILE A 189 -22.48 7.29 -1.70
C ILE A 189 -23.00 7.40 -3.14
N VAL A 190 -22.27 8.11 -4.01
CA VAL A 190 -22.68 8.37 -5.40
C VAL A 190 -22.48 7.13 -6.29
N THR A 191 -21.48 6.31 -6.00
CA THR A 191 -21.16 5.09 -6.76
C THR A 191 -21.91 3.86 -6.23
N ALA A 192 -22.75 4.02 -5.21
CA ALA A 192 -23.54 2.94 -4.64
C ALA A 192 -24.58 2.40 -5.64
N PRO A 193 -24.81 1.08 -5.68
CA PRO A 193 -25.83 0.50 -6.54
C PRO A 193 -27.22 1.03 -6.17
N LYS A 194 -28.04 1.32 -7.18
CA LYS A 194 -29.44 1.71 -6.98
C LYS A 194 -30.24 0.50 -6.52
N SER A 195 -31.19 0.69 -5.60
CA SER A 195 -32.01 -0.34 -4.97
C SER A 195 -32.79 -1.26 -5.92
N ASP A 196 -32.93 -0.87 -7.19
CA ASP A 196 -33.89 -1.47 -8.13
C ASP A 196 -33.26 -2.45 -9.15
N GLN A 197 -31.97 -2.80 -9.01
CA GLN A 197 -31.34 -3.80 -9.89
C GLN A 197 -31.20 -5.14 -9.17
N ASN A 198 -31.91 -6.16 -9.70
CA ASN A 198 -31.88 -7.55 -9.27
C ASN A 198 -30.44 -8.01 -8.95
N GLN A 199 -30.13 -8.18 -7.67
CA GLN A 199 -28.84 -8.69 -7.22
C GLN A 199 -28.74 -10.17 -7.60
N SER A 200 -27.84 -10.50 -8.52
CA SER A 200 -27.36 -11.87 -8.69
C SER A 200 -26.54 -12.29 -7.47
N GLU A 201 -26.71 -13.52 -6.98
CA GLU A 201 -26.19 -14.09 -5.73
C GLU A 201 -24.66 -14.01 -5.51
N ASN A 202 -23.88 -13.50 -6.46
CA ASN A 202 -22.41 -13.37 -6.38
C ASN A 202 -21.88 -11.95 -6.09
N GLN A 203 -22.74 -10.94 -5.90
CA GLN A 203 -22.29 -9.60 -5.52
C GLN A 203 -22.29 -9.43 -4.00
N LEU A 204 -21.11 -9.13 -3.42
CA LEU A 204 -20.99 -8.70 -2.02
C LEU A 204 -22.03 -7.61 -1.74
N ALA A 205 -22.90 -7.82 -0.76
CA ALA A 205 -23.94 -6.87 -0.39
C ALA A 205 -23.30 -5.53 0.01
N ARG A 206 -23.30 -4.57 -0.93
CA ARG A 206 -22.86 -3.19 -0.70
C ARG A 206 -24.02 -2.41 -0.12
N MET A 207 -23.74 -1.55 0.85
CA MET A 207 -24.74 -0.67 1.45
C MET A 207 -25.43 0.19 0.39
N SER A 208 -26.71 0.50 0.62
CA SER A 208 -27.43 1.44 -0.25
C SER A 208 -26.87 2.86 -0.07
N SER A 209 -27.10 3.74 -1.04
CA SER A 209 -26.71 5.15 -0.95
C SER A 209 -27.27 5.84 0.31
N ALA A 210 -28.50 5.48 0.72
CA ALA A 210 -29.13 6.01 1.93
C ALA A 210 -28.44 5.50 3.20
N ASP A 211 -28.13 4.21 3.25
CA ASP A 211 -27.44 3.62 4.41
C ASP A 211 -26.03 4.18 4.54
N LEU A 212 -25.30 4.33 3.43
CA LEU A 212 -23.97 4.96 3.41
C LEU A 212 -24.00 6.38 3.96
N ARG A 213 -24.97 7.19 3.54
CA ARG A 213 -25.14 8.57 4.04
C ARG A 213 -25.44 8.59 5.54
N ASN A 214 -26.33 7.73 6.01
CA ASN A 214 -26.68 7.64 7.43
C ASN A 214 -25.49 7.18 8.28
N THR A 215 -24.77 6.14 7.84
CA THR A 215 -23.59 5.63 8.52
C THR A 215 -22.47 6.66 8.54
N TRP A 216 -22.19 7.34 7.44
CA TRP A 216 -21.21 8.43 7.41
C TRP A 216 -21.59 9.58 8.34
N GLY A 217 -22.86 9.99 8.34
CA GLY A 217 -23.36 11.03 9.24
C GLY A 217 -23.19 10.68 10.72
N LEU A 218 -23.47 9.42 11.09
CA LEU A 218 -23.27 8.93 12.46
C LEU A 218 -21.79 8.92 12.84
N LEU A 219 -20.93 8.38 11.98
CA LEU A 219 -19.49 8.27 12.25
C LEU A 219 -18.82 9.64 12.36
N SER A 220 -19.14 10.56 11.45
CA SER A 220 -18.60 11.93 11.46
C SER A 220 -19.09 12.72 12.67
N GLY A 221 -20.37 12.64 13.02
CA GLY A 221 -20.90 13.27 14.24
C GLY A 221 -20.22 12.75 15.50
N GLN A 222 -20.10 11.42 15.63
CA GLN A 222 -19.41 10.80 16.76
C GLN A 222 -17.92 11.18 16.81
N TYR A 223 -17.24 11.29 15.66
CA TYR A 223 -15.86 11.77 15.60
C TYR A 223 -15.74 13.18 16.16
N THR A 224 -16.59 14.12 15.71
CA THR A 224 -16.54 15.51 16.16
C THR A 224 -16.73 15.63 17.67
N GLU A 225 -17.75 14.97 18.23
CA GLU A 225 -18.02 15.00 19.66
C GLU A 225 -16.88 14.41 20.49
N GLU A 226 -16.37 13.23 20.10
CA GLU A 226 -15.27 12.58 20.82
C GLU A 226 -13.93 13.31 20.66
N TYR A 227 -13.71 13.95 19.51
CA TYR A 227 -12.52 14.78 19.26
C TYR A 227 -12.52 15.99 20.19
N GLU A 228 -13.63 16.72 20.29
CA GLU A 228 -13.77 17.86 21.19
C GLU A 228 -13.49 17.45 22.64
N GLN A 229 -14.10 16.35 23.11
CA GLN A 229 -13.84 15.80 24.44
C GLN A 229 -12.36 15.42 24.64
N CYS A 230 -11.73 14.81 23.62
CA CYS A 230 -10.32 14.46 23.66
C CYS A 230 -9.45 15.72 23.81
N ILE A 231 -9.69 16.75 23.00
CA ILE A 231 -8.95 18.02 23.05
C ILE A 231 -9.16 18.71 24.39
N GLU A 232 -10.38 18.81 24.89
CA GLU A 232 -10.67 19.37 26.22
C GLU A 232 -9.95 18.60 27.34
N SER A 233 -9.81 17.28 27.20
CA SER A 233 -9.14 16.45 28.22
C SER A 233 -7.61 16.61 28.24
N ILE A 234 -6.99 16.90 27.08
CA ILE A 234 -5.54 17.05 26.96
C ILE A 234 -5.07 18.50 27.10
N MET A 235 -5.94 19.46 26.84
CA MET A 235 -5.61 20.88 26.90
C MET A 235 -5.63 21.37 28.36
N PRO A 236 -4.55 21.99 28.85
CA PRO A 236 -4.52 22.51 30.20
C PRO A 236 -5.49 23.70 30.35
N SER A 237 -6.23 23.74 31.45
CA SER A 237 -7.20 24.81 31.74
C SER A 237 -6.54 26.17 32.05
N GLU A 238 -5.24 26.16 32.37
CA GLU A 238 -4.46 27.35 32.69
C GLU A 238 -3.15 27.36 31.89
N LYS A 239 -2.59 28.56 31.72
CA LYS A 239 -1.31 28.74 31.05
C LYS A 239 -0.22 28.03 31.86
N VAL A 240 0.50 27.11 31.22
CA VAL A 240 1.60 26.39 31.84
C VAL A 240 2.87 27.24 31.80
N ASP A 241 3.46 27.52 32.97
CA ASP A 241 4.67 28.35 33.07
C ASP A 241 5.96 27.62 32.63
N VAL A 242 5.94 26.29 32.60
CA VAL A 242 7.10 25.45 32.27
C VAL A 242 6.69 24.33 31.31
N PHE A 243 7.39 24.22 30.19
CA PHE A 243 7.20 23.13 29.24
C PHE A 243 7.60 21.78 29.88
N LYS A 244 6.69 20.80 29.81
CA LYS A 244 6.91 19.44 30.30
C LYS A 244 6.72 18.44 29.16
N TYR A 245 7.84 17.89 28.69
CA TYR A 245 7.86 16.92 27.59
C TYR A 245 6.95 15.71 27.85
N GLU A 246 6.95 15.17 29.06
CA GLU A 246 6.13 14.01 29.41
C GLU A 246 4.62 14.30 29.36
N ASP A 247 4.21 15.54 29.66
CA ASP A 247 2.80 15.93 29.58
C ASP A 247 2.36 16.05 28.12
N LEU A 248 3.20 16.65 27.26
CA LEU A 248 2.97 16.66 25.81
C LEU A 248 2.90 15.24 25.25
N ARG A 249 3.82 14.37 25.64
CA ARG A 249 3.84 12.97 25.20
C ARG A 249 2.53 12.26 25.57
N LYS A 250 2.07 12.38 26.82
CA LYS A 250 0.81 11.77 27.28
C LYS A 250 -0.40 12.33 26.53
N ALA A 251 -0.45 13.64 26.30
CA ALA A 251 -1.50 14.28 25.51
C ALA A 251 -1.56 13.69 24.10
N LEU A 252 -0.40 13.56 23.45
CA LEU A 252 -0.29 12.97 22.11
C LEU A 252 -0.64 11.47 22.11
N GLU A 253 -0.27 10.70 23.13
CA GLU A 253 -0.68 9.29 23.29
C GLU A 253 -2.22 9.17 23.40
N GLN A 254 -2.88 10.07 24.14
CA GLN A 254 -4.34 10.08 24.26
C GLN A 254 -5.01 10.42 22.93
N LEU A 255 -4.54 11.45 22.24
CA LEU A 255 -5.03 11.83 20.91
C LEU A 255 -4.86 10.66 19.92
N SER A 256 -3.69 10.03 19.88
CA SER A 256 -3.42 8.88 19.02
C SER A 256 -4.37 7.70 19.31
N ASN A 257 -4.65 7.42 20.58
CA ASN A 257 -5.59 6.37 20.96
C ASN A 257 -7.03 6.69 20.55
N PHE A 258 -7.45 7.96 20.63
CA PHE A 258 -8.74 8.41 20.11
C PHE A 258 -8.81 8.18 18.58
N GLU A 259 -7.81 8.67 17.85
CA GLU A 259 -7.74 8.55 16.39
C GLU A 259 -7.81 7.08 15.92
N LYS A 260 -7.06 6.19 16.58
CA LYS A 260 -7.10 4.75 16.31
C LYS A 260 -8.49 4.15 16.47
N ARG A 261 -9.24 4.54 17.52
CA ARG A 261 -10.61 4.04 17.74
C ARG A 261 -11.56 4.58 16.68
N ALA A 262 -11.46 5.85 16.34
CA ALA A 262 -12.34 6.46 15.36
C ALA A 262 -12.14 5.87 13.96
N ASN A 263 -10.89 5.71 13.53
CA ASN A 263 -10.54 5.05 12.27
C ASN A 263 -10.98 3.58 12.27
N GLY A 264 -10.88 2.89 13.41
CA GLY A 264 -11.42 1.53 13.58
C GLY A 264 -12.92 1.44 13.25
N ARG A 265 -13.73 2.38 13.75
CA ARG A 265 -15.18 2.41 13.46
C ARG A 265 -15.48 2.60 11.97
N VAL A 266 -14.70 3.43 11.27
CA VAL A 266 -14.85 3.63 9.82
C VAL A 266 -14.58 2.32 9.08
N ILE A 267 -13.50 1.61 9.44
CA ILE A 267 -13.14 0.31 8.84
C ILE A 267 -14.23 -0.74 9.11
N GLU A 268 -14.65 -0.89 10.36
CA GLU A 268 -15.67 -1.87 10.79
C GLU A 268 -17.02 -1.62 10.11
N SER A 269 -17.37 -0.35 9.88
CA SER A 269 -18.62 0.01 9.20
C SER A 269 -18.67 -0.39 7.74
N GLY A 270 -17.51 -0.52 7.07
CA GLY A 270 -17.43 -0.74 5.64
C GLY A 270 -17.98 0.43 4.79
N VAL A 271 -18.15 1.63 5.35
CA VAL A 271 -18.75 2.79 4.65
C VAL A 271 -17.97 3.22 3.40
N LEU A 272 -16.66 2.95 3.34
CA LEU A 272 -15.81 3.23 2.17
C LEU A 272 -15.61 2.00 1.26
N LYS A 273 -16.27 0.88 1.54
CA LYS A 273 -16.08 -0.37 0.79
C LYS A 273 -16.66 -0.25 -0.63
N GLY A 274 -15.87 -0.65 -1.60
CA GLY A 274 -16.26 -0.67 -3.02
C GLY A 274 -15.99 0.63 -3.77
N ILE A 275 -15.32 1.60 -3.17
CA ILE A 275 -14.72 2.72 -3.92
C ILE A 275 -13.60 2.16 -4.81
N ILE A 276 -13.55 2.61 -6.07
CA ILE A 276 -12.50 2.25 -7.03
C ILE A 276 -11.53 3.42 -7.26
N LEU A 277 -10.28 3.11 -7.62
CA LEU A 277 -9.23 4.12 -7.80
C LEU A 277 -9.56 5.17 -8.85
N GLU A 278 -10.23 4.79 -9.93
CA GLU A 278 -10.59 5.71 -11.01
C GLU A 278 -11.53 6.81 -10.51
N ASP A 279 -12.48 6.47 -9.63
CA ASP A 279 -13.38 7.44 -9.03
C ASP A 279 -12.65 8.38 -8.06
N ILE A 280 -11.68 7.85 -7.30
CA ILE A 280 -10.80 8.64 -6.43
C ILE A 280 -9.97 9.63 -7.23
N LYS A 281 -9.30 9.18 -8.29
CA LYS A 281 -8.50 10.04 -9.16
C LYS A 281 -9.34 11.13 -9.79
N ARG A 282 -10.51 10.76 -10.33
CA ARG A 282 -11.46 11.70 -10.94
C ARG A 282 -12.00 12.73 -9.95
N ALA A 283 -12.22 12.34 -8.69
CA ALA A 283 -12.63 13.26 -7.63
C ALA A 283 -11.47 14.23 -7.27
N GLY A 284 -10.25 13.70 -7.14
CA GLY A 284 -9.06 14.52 -6.90
C GLY A 284 -8.83 15.54 -8.00
N GLU A 285 -8.85 15.13 -9.28
CA GLU A 285 -8.66 16.03 -10.43
C GLU A 285 -9.70 17.15 -10.55
N ARG A 286 -10.85 17.00 -9.88
CA ARG A 286 -11.93 17.99 -9.86
C ARG A 286 -12.02 18.72 -8.52
N LEU A 287 -11.12 18.44 -7.60
CA LEU A 287 -11.11 19.03 -6.28
C LEU A 287 -10.78 20.52 -6.40
N ILE A 288 -11.64 21.34 -5.82
CA ILE A 288 -11.40 22.77 -5.72
C ILE A 288 -10.52 23.00 -4.49
N LEU A 289 -9.29 23.46 -4.74
CA LEU A 289 -8.36 23.87 -3.70
C LEU A 289 -8.67 25.30 -3.23
N GLN A 290 -8.22 25.64 -2.03
CA GLN A 290 -8.26 26.98 -1.46
C GLN A 290 -7.62 27.99 -2.42
N ASP A 291 -8.15 29.23 -2.43
CA ASP A 291 -7.61 30.27 -3.29
C ASP A 291 -6.13 30.52 -3.01
N GLY A 292 -5.34 30.65 -4.08
CA GLY A 292 -3.88 30.80 -4.00
C GLY A 292 -3.09 29.52 -3.73
N CYS A 293 -3.71 28.39 -3.32
CA CYS A 293 -3.00 27.13 -3.04
C CYS A 293 -2.21 26.62 -4.26
N THR A 294 -2.91 26.46 -5.40
CA THR A 294 -2.31 26.06 -6.67
C THR A 294 -1.19 27.01 -7.07
N THR A 295 -1.43 28.32 -7.00
CA THR A 295 -0.45 29.35 -7.39
C THR A 295 0.80 29.29 -6.51
N PHE A 296 0.65 29.07 -5.22
CA PHE A 296 1.74 28.94 -4.27
C PHE A 296 2.68 27.80 -4.65
N PHE A 297 2.15 26.57 -4.78
CA PHE A 297 2.97 25.40 -5.14
C PHE A 297 3.56 25.51 -6.55
N GLN A 298 2.82 26.08 -7.51
CA GLN A 298 3.36 26.37 -8.83
C GLN A 298 4.55 27.33 -8.78
N ASN A 299 4.49 28.39 -7.97
CA ASN A 299 5.57 29.36 -7.85
C ASN A 299 6.82 28.74 -7.24
N ILE A 300 6.66 27.83 -6.27
CA ILE A 300 7.77 27.09 -5.67
C ILE A 300 8.44 26.20 -6.71
N VAL A 301 7.66 25.37 -7.42
CA VAL A 301 8.21 24.40 -8.37
C VAL A 301 8.79 25.06 -9.63
N LYS A 302 8.21 26.16 -10.11
CA LYS A 302 8.76 26.91 -11.26
C LYS A 302 10.04 27.66 -10.93
N ASN A 303 10.30 27.95 -9.65
CA ASN A 303 11.46 28.73 -9.25
C ASN A 303 12.68 27.82 -9.07
N VAL A 304 13.41 27.62 -10.15
CA VAL A 304 14.65 26.81 -10.21
C VAL A 304 15.69 27.26 -9.16
N ASN A 305 15.68 28.53 -8.76
CA ASN A 305 16.64 29.05 -7.76
C ASN A 305 16.33 28.57 -6.33
N LEU A 306 15.07 28.20 -6.04
CA LEU A 306 14.65 27.74 -4.73
C LEU A 306 15.08 26.29 -4.45
N ASN A 307 15.33 25.47 -5.48
CA ASN A 307 15.60 24.03 -5.37
C ASN A 307 14.86 23.38 -4.19
N ALA A 308 13.54 23.51 -4.21
CA ALA A 308 12.68 23.20 -3.07
C ALA A 308 12.07 21.81 -3.19
N ASN A 309 12.08 21.07 -2.08
CA ASN A 309 11.33 19.83 -1.94
C ASN A 309 10.01 20.11 -1.24
N VAL A 310 8.92 19.68 -1.88
CA VAL A 310 7.56 19.84 -1.36
C VAL A 310 7.06 18.50 -0.85
N HIS A 311 6.73 18.46 0.43
CA HIS A 311 6.15 17.33 1.13
C HIS A 311 4.73 17.70 1.54
N VAL A 312 3.75 16.94 1.06
CA VAL A 312 2.37 17.11 1.48
C VAL A 312 2.08 16.12 2.59
N LEU A 313 1.75 16.67 3.74
CA LEU A 313 1.34 15.96 4.93
C LEU A 313 -0.17 16.02 5.01
N SER A 314 -0.85 14.95 5.37
CA SER A 314 -2.31 14.99 5.43
C SER A 314 -2.87 13.97 6.40
N TYR A 315 -4.01 14.34 6.98
CA TYR A 315 -4.88 13.42 7.70
C TYR A 315 -5.80 12.62 6.75
N CYS A 316 -5.86 12.97 5.46
CA CYS A 316 -6.56 12.21 4.43
C CYS A 316 -6.18 10.73 4.42
N TRP A 317 -7.18 9.86 4.34
CA TRP A 317 -6.99 8.41 4.23
C TRP A 317 -6.55 7.93 2.84
N CYS A 318 -6.28 8.83 1.88
CA CYS A 318 -5.99 8.46 0.50
C CYS A 318 -4.98 9.38 -0.20
N GLY A 319 -3.73 8.92 -0.29
CA GLY A 319 -2.68 9.64 -1.02
C GLY A 319 -2.95 9.82 -2.52
N ASP A 320 -3.73 8.94 -3.15
CA ASP A 320 -4.09 9.08 -4.57
C ASP A 320 -5.06 10.24 -4.82
N LEU A 321 -5.94 10.55 -3.86
CA LEU A 321 -6.79 11.73 -3.92
C LEU A 321 -5.93 13.00 -3.93
N ILE A 322 -4.95 13.08 -3.03
CA ILE A 322 -4.01 14.20 -2.91
C ILE A 322 -3.20 14.36 -4.20
N ARG A 323 -2.55 13.28 -4.67
CA ARG A 323 -1.75 13.31 -5.90
C ARG A 323 -2.58 13.77 -7.09
N SER A 324 -3.84 13.32 -7.18
CA SER A 324 -4.73 13.67 -8.28
C SER A 324 -5.24 15.12 -8.18
N ALA A 325 -5.44 15.64 -6.97
CA ALA A 325 -5.74 17.06 -6.77
C ALA A 325 -4.61 17.95 -7.30
N PHE A 326 -3.37 17.54 -7.08
CA PHE A 326 -2.21 18.26 -7.55
C PHE A 326 -1.81 17.93 -9.00
N SER A 327 -2.37 16.92 -9.66
CA SER A 327 -2.10 16.63 -11.08
C SER A 327 -2.92 17.52 -12.02
N SER A 328 -4.12 17.93 -11.60
CA SER A 328 -5.01 18.80 -12.36
C SER A 328 -4.47 20.24 -12.43
N GLY A 329 -3.72 20.54 -13.50
CA GLY A 329 -3.19 21.88 -13.76
C GLY A 329 -1.78 22.15 -13.18
N MET A 330 -1.13 21.11 -12.66
CA MET A 330 0.14 21.23 -11.95
C MET A 330 1.03 20.04 -12.30
N SER A 331 2.07 20.28 -13.11
CA SER A 331 3.21 19.35 -13.24
C SER A 331 4.09 19.47 -11.99
N LEU A 332 3.51 19.21 -10.82
CA LEU A 332 4.26 19.23 -9.57
C LEU A 332 4.93 17.87 -9.36
N PRO A 333 6.26 17.81 -9.23
CA PRO A 333 6.91 16.65 -8.66
C PRO A 333 6.67 16.68 -7.13
N ILE A 334 5.46 16.38 -6.69
CA ILE A 334 5.23 16.10 -5.26
C ILE A 334 5.93 14.79 -4.97
N ARG A 335 7.07 14.88 -4.30
CA ARG A 335 7.94 13.73 -4.05
C ARG A 335 7.38 12.84 -2.96
N MET A 336 6.70 13.43 -1.98
CA MET A 336 6.22 12.71 -0.82
C MET A 336 4.81 13.19 -0.43
N VAL A 337 3.89 12.23 -0.37
CA VAL A 337 2.55 12.41 0.20
C VAL A 337 2.46 11.44 1.35
N GLU A 338 2.43 11.95 2.57
CA GLU A 338 2.20 11.16 3.77
C GLU A 338 0.78 11.38 4.28
N CYS A 339 0.10 10.27 4.56
CA CYS A 339 -1.28 10.21 5.01
C CYS A 339 -1.32 9.62 6.43
N ASP A 340 -2.34 9.96 7.22
CA ASP A 340 -2.57 9.44 8.59
C ASP A 340 -1.47 9.74 9.62
N ILE A 341 -0.94 10.96 9.59
CA ILE A 341 0.27 11.36 10.31
C ILE A 341 0.18 11.28 11.84
N LEU A 342 -1.00 11.41 12.45
CA LEU A 342 -1.16 11.25 13.90
C LEU A 342 -1.01 9.81 14.39
N SER A 343 -1.25 8.82 13.52
CA SER A 343 -0.94 7.42 13.81
C SER A 343 0.56 7.12 13.74
N LEU A 344 1.33 7.98 13.07
CA LEU A 344 2.77 7.84 12.86
C LEU A 344 3.60 8.35 14.03
N PHE A 345 3.13 9.38 14.76
CA PHE A 345 3.97 10.09 15.72
C PHE A 345 4.16 9.42 17.09
N ILE A 346 3.30 8.49 17.53
CA ILE A 346 3.31 8.00 18.93
C ILE A 346 3.09 6.48 19.05
N ASP A 347 3.83 5.65 18.32
CA ASP A 347 3.90 4.23 18.70
C ASP A 347 5.29 3.60 18.50
N SER A 348 6.02 3.48 19.61
CA SER A 348 7.21 2.63 19.72
C SER A 348 6.90 1.28 20.37
N SER A 349 5.64 0.95 20.64
CA SER A 349 5.31 -0.26 21.40
C SER A 349 3.91 -0.83 21.20
N LEU A 350 3.33 -0.85 20.00
CA LEU A 350 2.26 -1.76 19.60
C LEU A 350 1.94 -1.54 18.12
N GLY A 351 2.20 -2.57 17.31
CA GLY A 351 1.84 -2.53 15.89
C GLY A 351 0.33 -2.42 15.71
N LEU A 352 -0.13 -1.37 15.03
CA LEU A 352 -1.40 -1.38 14.33
C LEU A 352 -1.32 -0.55 13.05
N LYS A 353 -1.87 -1.16 12.00
CA LYS A 353 -1.81 -0.78 10.59
C LYS A 353 -2.95 0.19 10.26
N LEU A 354 -2.68 1.25 9.52
CA LEU A 354 -3.65 1.81 8.58
C LEU A 354 -3.26 1.40 7.16
N TYR A 355 -4.00 0.45 6.61
CA TYR A 355 -4.04 0.23 5.17
C TYR A 355 -5.30 0.91 4.66
N ALA A 356 -5.12 1.99 3.91
CA ALA A 356 -6.13 2.50 3.01
C ALA A 356 -6.64 1.35 2.11
N LEU A 357 -7.96 1.23 2.02
CA LEU A 357 -8.72 0.59 0.94
C LEU A 357 -8.12 -0.72 0.40
N THR A 358 -8.58 -1.85 0.97
CA THR A 358 -8.42 -3.15 0.30
C THR A 358 -9.17 -3.13 -1.04
N TYR A 359 -8.39 -3.06 -2.11
CA TYR A 359 -8.81 -3.37 -3.48
C TYR A 359 -9.36 -4.81 -3.51
N GLN A 360 -10.68 -4.98 -3.61
CA GLN A 360 -11.28 -6.25 -3.99
C GLN A 360 -11.44 -6.28 -5.51
N ASN A 361 -10.48 -6.87 -6.21
CA ASN A 361 -10.74 -7.35 -7.57
C ASN A 361 -11.74 -8.51 -7.48
N GLY A 362 -12.99 -8.23 -7.86
CA GLY A 362 -13.95 -9.26 -8.22
C GLY A 362 -13.60 -9.80 -9.61
N GLY A 363 -13.55 -11.13 -9.74
CA GLY A 363 -13.28 -11.78 -11.01
C GLY A 363 -13.33 -13.30 -10.91
N MET A 364 -14.58 -13.80 -10.97
CA MET A 364 -15.08 -15.16 -11.28
C MET A 364 -14.58 -16.39 -10.51
#